data_AF-A0A2E8GSJ6-F1
#
_entry.id   AF-A0A2E8GSJ6-F1
#
_cell.length_a   1.000
_cell.length_b   1.000
_cell.length_c   1.000
_cell.angle_alpha   90.00
_cell.angle_beta   90.00
_cell.angle_gamma   90.00
#
_symmetry.space_group_name_H-M   'P 1'
#
loop_
_entity.id
_entity.type
_entity.pdbx_description
1 polymer ?
#
loop_
_entity_poly.entity_id
_entity_poly.type
_entity_poly.pdbx_seq_one_letter_code
_entity_poly.pdbx_strand_id
1 'polypeptide(L)'
;MQELTDMRNMVESRITDYLLKNSERIREDAVQEGKEERPATNDKRPDRHQMQIQSGFQQIQDKLQTPFTDLKSKIQKRMEERLVARSKPEPEPVYAQFLHLVAIEKLKAADQLAQKRRTERKRMLELREFRRANNLIREANYPLTVIYHFGVMVLILAVEAAINSGFFAAASPYGLSGGFTQALVISFINVAFSFIFGWKLLPLFHHIELWRRGVGTVAMMGYVLLIGALALITAHYRAALTLSPESADSFAFERLVEDPMGIGAVASLFLIFVTLIIAVIGCMDGYAFDDPYPGYGRVYRSHMDSREDYEETREILRDAILEVGRRTVNEYEARISEVKSQVLELQVDHEQLKTLEQSAGELQQRIVRNYGILVQLYQEENQQARTSNPPKHFNTPEPLALFGVTDAEDRFTSRIKGVTKELEILRDQMLVLRDQVNKRVEEDIAGLRDWLQDIEDSADQAIMEEGLPQTMM
;
A
#
# COMPACT_ATOMS: atom_id res chain seq x y z
N MET A 1 -1.28 -19.37 -36.62
CA MET A 1 -0.73 -18.69 -37.82
C MET A 1 0.24 -19.57 -38.58
N GLN A 2 1.30 -20.10 -37.96
CA GLN A 2 2.25 -20.99 -38.66
C GLN A 2 1.56 -22.19 -39.33
N GLU A 3 0.70 -22.92 -38.62
CA GLU A 3 -0.02 -24.07 -39.17
C GLU A 3 -0.93 -23.70 -40.36
N LEU A 4 -1.52 -22.49 -40.37
CA LEU A 4 -2.33 -21.99 -41.49
C LEU A 4 -1.46 -21.68 -42.72
N THR A 5 -0.29 -21.09 -42.50
CA THR A 5 0.73 -20.86 -43.54
C THR A 5 1.23 -22.18 -44.10
N ASP A 6 1.51 -23.17 -43.25
CA ASP A 6 1.98 -24.49 -43.66
C ASP A 6 0.91 -25.23 -44.47
N MET A 7 -0.35 -25.18 -44.04
CA MET A 7 -1.50 -25.72 -44.78
C MET A 7 -1.61 -25.08 -46.18
N ARG A 8 -1.51 -23.76 -46.26
CA ARG A 8 -1.54 -23.02 -47.52
C ARG A 8 -0.40 -23.44 -48.44
N ASN A 9 0.84 -23.40 -47.96
CA ASN A 9 2.03 -23.76 -48.73
C ASN A 9 1.96 -25.21 -49.24
N MET A 10 1.50 -26.14 -48.40
CA MET A 10 1.30 -27.53 -48.77
C MET A 10 0.33 -27.67 -49.95
N VAL A 11 -0.84 -27.03 -49.90
CA VAL A 11 -1.83 -27.13 -50.98
C VAL A 11 -1.33 -26.47 -52.26
N GLU A 12 -0.73 -25.29 -52.16
CA GLU A 12 -0.19 -24.58 -53.32
C GLU A 12 0.94 -25.37 -54.01
N SER A 13 1.84 -25.97 -53.23
CA SER A 13 2.88 -26.87 -53.74
C SER A 13 2.26 -28.09 -54.44
N ARG A 14 1.25 -28.73 -53.84
CA ARG A 14 0.61 -29.91 -54.43
C ARG A 14 -0.11 -29.61 -55.75
N ILE A 15 -0.78 -28.46 -55.85
CA ILE A 15 -1.39 -28.00 -57.11
C ILE A 15 -0.29 -27.82 -58.15
N THR A 16 0.78 -27.10 -57.80
CA THR A 16 1.90 -26.81 -58.72
C THR A 16 2.57 -28.09 -59.20
N ASP A 17 2.90 -29.02 -58.30
CA ASP A 17 3.51 -30.31 -58.62
C ASP A 17 2.62 -31.14 -59.55
N TYR A 18 1.30 -31.15 -59.29
CA TYR A 18 0.36 -31.88 -60.12
C TYR A 18 0.30 -31.31 -61.55
N LEU A 19 0.26 -29.99 -61.67
CA LEU A 19 0.26 -29.30 -62.97
C LEU A 19 1.56 -29.57 -63.74
N LEU A 20 2.73 -29.41 -63.10
CA LEU A 20 4.03 -29.63 -63.73
C LEU A 20 4.22 -31.08 -64.19
N LYS A 21 3.77 -32.05 -63.38
CA LYS A 21 3.96 -33.47 -63.69
C LYS A 21 3.00 -34.01 -64.75
N ASN A 22 1.80 -33.44 -64.86
CA ASN A 22 0.74 -34.04 -65.67
C ASN A 22 0.29 -33.20 -66.88
N SER A 23 0.57 -31.89 -66.95
CA SER A 23 0.03 -31.02 -68.01
C SER A 23 0.40 -31.49 -69.43
N GLU A 24 1.69 -31.70 -69.72
CA GLU A 24 2.12 -32.18 -71.05
C GLU A 24 1.62 -33.59 -71.35
N ARG A 25 1.66 -34.50 -70.36
CA ARG A 25 1.10 -35.85 -70.51
C ARG A 25 -0.39 -35.82 -70.83
N ILE A 26 -1.17 -34.96 -70.14
CA ILE A 26 -2.59 -34.80 -70.38
C ILE A 26 -2.85 -34.28 -71.80
N ARG A 27 -2.03 -33.36 -72.30
CA ARG A 27 -2.11 -32.87 -73.69
C ARG A 27 -1.83 -34.00 -74.69
N GLU A 28 -0.75 -34.76 -74.50
CA GLU A 28 -0.41 -35.89 -75.37
C GLU A 28 -1.50 -36.96 -75.38
N ASP A 29 -1.98 -37.34 -74.19
CA ASP A 29 -3.08 -38.29 -73.99
C ASP A 29 -4.37 -37.77 -74.69
N ALA A 30 -4.68 -36.47 -74.58
CA ALA A 30 -5.84 -35.86 -75.22
C ALA A 30 -5.80 -35.92 -76.74
N VAL A 31 -4.64 -35.59 -77.34
CA VAL A 31 -4.44 -35.63 -78.80
C VAL A 31 -4.55 -37.07 -79.32
N GLN A 32 -3.99 -38.04 -78.59
CA GLN A 32 -4.05 -39.44 -78.98
C GLN A 32 -5.48 -39.98 -78.92
N GLU A 33 -6.18 -39.77 -77.80
CA GLU A 33 -7.57 -40.19 -77.64
C GLU A 33 -8.49 -39.48 -78.67
N GLY A 34 -8.20 -38.24 -79.04
CA GLY A 34 -8.93 -37.53 -80.11
C GLY A 34 -8.75 -38.14 -81.49
N LYS A 35 -7.52 -38.55 -81.86
CA LYS A 35 -7.28 -39.29 -83.12
C LYS A 35 -7.98 -40.65 -83.15
N GLU A 36 -8.14 -41.27 -81.99
CA GLU A 36 -8.87 -42.54 -81.82
C GLU A 36 -10.39 -42.35 -81.67
N GLU A 37 -10.88 -41.11 -81.77
CA GLU A 37 -12.29 -40.70 -81.57
C GLU A 37 -12.90 -41.18 -80.25
N ARG A 38 -12.08 -41.12 -79.19
CA ARG A 38 -12.48 -41.44 -77.83
C ARG A 38 -12.49 -40.19 -76.94
N PRO A 39 -13.42 -40.10 -75.97
CA PRO A 39 -14.63 -40.91 -75.85
C PRO A 39 -15.62 -40.66 -77.03
N ALA A 40 -16.49 -41.63 -77.30
CA ALA A 40 -17.41 -41.59 -78.44
C ALA A 40 -18.46 -40.48 -78.27
N THR A 41 -18.98 -39.92 -79.37
CA THR A 41 -19.95 -38.80 -79.33
C THR A 41 -21.19 -39.07 -78.46
N ASN A 42 -21.61 -40.33 -78.34
CA ASN A 42 -22.76 -40.75 -77.53
C ASN A 42 -22.41 -41.12 -76.07
N ASP A 43 -21.14 -41.06 -75.68
CA ASP A 43 -20.71 -41.38 -74.32
C ASP A 43 -21.21 -40.34 -73.31
N LYS A 44 -21.77 -40.87 -72.23
CA LYS A 44 -22.38 -40.09 -71.14
C LYS A 44 -21.46 -39.96 -69.92
N ARG A 45 -20.31 -40.64 -69.92
CA ARG A 45 -19.40 -40.69 -68.77
C ARG A 45 -18.02 -40.18 -69.18
N PRO A 46 -17.27 -39.57 -68.23
CA PRO A 46 -15.88 -39.22 -68.46
C PRO A 46 -15.06 -40.45 -68.82
N ASP A 47 -14.04 -40.28 -69.65
CA ASP A 47 -13.06 -41.33 -69.92
C ASP A 47 -12.07 -41.52 -68.75
N ARG A 48 -11.16 -42.47 -68.90
CA ARG A 48 -10.13 -42.78 -67.91
C ARG A 48 -9.23 -41.58 -67.59
N HIS A 49 -8.90 -40.72 -68.56
CA HIS A 49 -7.98 -39.59 -68.36
C HIS A 49 -8.68 -38.46 -67.62
N GLN A 50 -9.92 -38.15 -67.97
CA GLN A 50 -10.76 -37.20 -67.22
C GLN A 50 -10.98 -37.67 -65.77
N MET A 51 -11.24 -38.97 -65.55
CA MET A 51 -11.31 -39.54 -64.20
C MET A 51 -9.98 -39.44 -63.45
N GLN A 52 -8.83 -39.57 -64.12
CA GLN A 52 -7.51 -39.38 -63.49
C GLN A 52 -7.28 -37.93 -63.06
N ILE A 53 -7.70 -36.95 -63.87
CA ILE A 53 -7.63 -35.53 -63.52
C ILE A 53 -8.50 -35.26 -62.28
N GLN A 54 -9.74 -35.74 -62.31
CA GLN A 54 -10.68 -35.60 -61.20
C GLN A 54 -10.13 -36.25 -59.92
N SER A 55 -9.67 -37.50 -59.99
CA SER A 55 -9.09 -38.22 -58.85
C SER A 55 -7.85 -37.51 -58.29
N GLY A 56 -7.01 -36.92 -59.15
CA GLY A 56 -5.83 -36.16 -58.73
C GLY A 56 -6.17 -34.93 -57.91
N PHE A 57 -7.11 -34.11 -58.39
CA PHE A 57 -7.55 -32.91 -57.65
C PHE A 57 -8.40 -33.26 -56.43
N GLN A 58 -9.16 -34.37 -56.47
CA GLN A 58 -9.88 -34.90 -55.32
C GLN A 58 -8.90 -35.25 -54.18
N GLN A 59 -7.77 -35.90 -54.49
CA GLN A 59 -6.73 -36.18 -53.48
C GLN A 59 -6.10 -34.90 -52.89
N ILE A 60 -5.97 -33.83 -53.68
CA ILE A 60 -5.47 -32.54 -53.17
C ILE A 60 -6.51 -31.91 -52.22
N GLN A 61 -7.80 -32.02 -52.56
CA GLN A 61 -8.89 -31.53 -51.74
C GLN A 61 -9.03 -32.32 -50.42
N ASP A 62 -8.89 -33.65 -50.45
CA ASP A 62 -8.85 -34.50 -49.25
C ASP A 62 -7.65 -34.14 -48.35
N LYS A 63 -6.49 -33.83 -48.95
CA LYS A 63 -5.30 -33.38 -48.21
C LYS A 63 -5.45 -32.01 -47.57
N LEU A 64 -6.29 -31.12 -48.11
CA LEU A 64 -6.66 -29.87 -47.48
C LEU A 64 -7.67 -30.10 -46.33
N GLN A 65 -8.58 -31.05 -46.48
CA GLN A 65 -9.67 -31.28 -45.52
C GLN A 65 -9.14 -31.66 -44.13
N THR A 66 -8.16 -32.57 -44.05
CA THR A 66 -7.63 -33.06 -42.77
C THR A 66 -7.03 -31.96 -41.88
N PRO A 67 -6.03 -31.16 -42.35
CA PRO A 67 -5.46 -30.09 -41.53
C PRO A 67 -6.48 -28.99 -41.22
N PHE A 68 -7.39 -28.66 -42.16
CA PHE A 68 -8.47 -27.71 -41.89
C PHE A 68 -9.36 -28.18 -40.74
N THR A 69 -9.82 -29.44 -40.79
CA THR A 69 -10.73 -29.99 -39.78
C THR A 69 -10.05 -30.09 -38.41
N ASP A 70 -8.78 -30.49 -38.37
CA ASP A 70 -7.99 -30.53 -37.14
C ASP A 70 -7.84 -29.14 -36.51
N LEU A 71 -7.38 -28.14 -37.29
CA LEU A 71 -7.22 -26.76 -36.82
C LEU A 71 -8.54 -26.15 -36.36
N LYS A 72 -9.61 -26.35 -37.15
CA LYS A 72 -10.96 -25.89 -36.80
C LYS A 72 -11.41 -26.49 -35.48
N SER A 73 -11.23 -27.80 -35.28
CA SER A 73 -11.61 -28.48 -34.04
C SER A 73 -10.81 -27.98 -32.83
N LYS A 74 -9.51 -27.72 -32.99
CA LYS A 74 -8.63 -27.18 -31.94
C LYS A 74 -9.08 -25.79 -31.49
N ILE A 75 -9.36 -24.89 -32.44
CA ILE A 75 -9.82 -23.53 -32.14
C ILE A 75 -11.20 -23.58 -31.47
N GLN A 76 -12.14 -24.37 -32.02
CA GLN A 76 -13.48 -24.52 -31.45
C GLN A 76 -13.45 -25.09 -30.02
N LYS A 77 -12.59 -26.08 -29.75
CA LYS A 77 -12.43 -26.65 -28.42
C LYS A 77 -11.93 -25.60 -27.42
N ARG A 78 -10.91 -24.82 -27.78
CA ARG A 78 -10.38 -23.73 -26.94
C ARG A 78 -11.45 -22.68 -26.65
N MET A 79 -12.24 -22.32 -27.66
CA MET A 79 -13.35 -21.38 -27.49
C MET A 79 -14.42 -21.94 -26.54
N GLU A 80 -14.80 -23.21 -26.67
CA GLU A 80 -15.80 -23.83 -25.78
C GLU A 80 -15.29 -23.91 -24.33
N GLU A 81 -14.04 -24.31 -24.13
CA GLU A 81 -13.40 -24.34 -22.80
C GLU A 81 -13.43 -22.96 -22.13
N ARG A 82 -13.09 -21.90 -22.88
CA ARG A 82 -13.14 -20.51 -22.39
C ARG A 82 -14.56 -20.02 -22.12
N LEU A 83 -15.53 -20.42 -22.93
CA LEU A 83 -16.95 -20.08 -22.72
C LEU A 83 -17.49 -20.73 -21.44
N VAL A 84 -17.09 -21.96 -21.13
CA VAL A 84 -17.51 -22.71 -19.94
C VAL A 84 -16.80 -22.24 -18.67
N ALA A 85 -15.50 -21.90 -18.76
CA ALA A 85 -14.70 -21.48 -17.61
C ALA A 85 -15.06 -20.09 -17.07
N ARG A 86 -15.83 -19.29 -17.81
CA ARG A 86 -16.20 -17.92 -17.40
C ARG A 86 -17.17 -17.96 -16.22
N SER A 87 -16.69 -17.58 -15.04
CA SER A 87 -17.54 -17.26 -13.90
C SER A 87 -18.15 -15.87 -14.07
N LYS A 88 -19.45 -15.72 -13.78
CA LYS A 88 -20.13 -14.43 -13.77
C LYS A 88 -20.09 -13.87 -12.35
N PRO A 89 -19.32 -12.81 -12.07
CA PRO A 89 -19.25 -12.26 -10.73
C PRO A 89 -20.54 -11.48 -10.41
N GLU A 90 -21.32 -11.98 -9.46
CA GLU A 90 -22.55 -11.32 -9.01
C GLU A 90 -22.26 -10.22 -7.97
N PRO A 91 -22.90 -9.05 -8.07
CA PRO A 91 -22.66 -7.94 -7.14
C PRO A 91 -23.31 -8.16 -5.76
N GLU A 92 -24.41 -8.91 -5.67
CA GLU A 92 -25.18 -9.09 -4.43
C GLU A 92 -24.37 -9.81 -3.33
N PRO A 93 -23.69 -10.95 -3.59
CA PRO A 93 -22.84 -11.58 -2.57
C PRO A 93 -21.66 -10.71 -2.15
N VAL A 94 -21.12 -9.91 -3.07
CA VAL A 94 -20.00 -9.00 -2.80
C VAL A 94 -20.45 -7.87 -1.88
N TYR A 95 -21.63 -7.28 -2.12
CA TYR A 95 -22.20 -6.28 -1.24
C TYR A 95 -22.54 -6.84 0.15
N ALA A 96 -23.12 -8.06 0.21
CA ALA A 96 -23.40 -8.72 1.48
C ALA A 96 -22.11 -9.01 2.28
N GLN A 97 -21.04 -9.43 1.60
CA GLN A 97 -19.72 -9.63 2.20
C GLN A 97 -19.16 -8.31 2.74
N PHE A 98 -19.29 -7.22 2.00
CA PHE A 98 -18.90 -5.88 2.45
C PHE A 98 -19.61 -5.49 3.76
N LEU A 99 -20.94 -5.63 3.83
CA LEU A 99 -21.70 -5.33 5.05
C LEU A 99 -21.22 -6.16 6.24
N HIS A 100 -20.93 -7.44 6.02
CA HIS A 100 -20.43 -8.33 7.05
C HIS A 100 -19.02 -7.92 7.54
N LEU A 101 -18.12 -7.53 6.63
CA LEU A 101 -16.79 -7.04 6.98
C LEU A 101 -16.84 -5.75 7.80
N VAL A 102 -17.69 -4.79 7.42
CA VAL A 102 -17.90 -3.56 8.19
C VAL A 102 -18.42 -3.89 9.61
N ALA A 103 -19.38 -4.81 9.72
CA ALA A 103 -19.89 -5.23 11.03
C ALA A 103 -18.80 -5.86 11.91
N ILE A 104 -17.90 -6.66 11.33
CA ILE A 104 -16.75 -7.23 12.04
C ILE A 104 -15.81 -6.14 12.55
N GLU A 105 -15.45 -5.15 11.72
CA GLU A 105 -14.55 -4.06 12.14
C GLU A 105 -15.16 -3.22 13.27
N LYS A 106 -16.46 -2.91 13.18
CA LYS A 106 -17.18 -2.25 14.30
C LYS A 106 -17.16 -3.09 15.57
N LEU A 107 -17.38 -4.41 15.47
CA LEU A 107 -17.39 -5.30 16.63
C LEU A 107 -16.01 -5.43 17.28
N LYS A 108 -14.93 -5.53 16.50
CA LYS A 108 -13.55 -5.54 17.01
C LYS A 108 -13.21 -4.25 17.75
N ALA A 109 -13.62 -3.11 17.19
CA ALA A 109 -13.31 -1.80 17.77
C ALA A 109 -14.18 -1.46 18.99
N ALA A 110 -15.39 -2.04 19.10
CA ALA A 110 -16.34 -1.74 20.16
C ALA A 110 -15.74 -1.89 21.56
N ASP A 111 -15.15 -3.06 21.85
CA ASP A 111 -14.58 -3.35 23.18
C ASP A 111 -13.38 -2.43 23.49
N GLN A 112 -12.51 -2.21 22.50
CA GLN A 112 -11.34 -1.34 22.64
C GLN A 112 -11.73 0.12 22.89
N LEU A 113 -12.69 0.63 22.12
CA LEU A 113 -13.22 1.98 22.27
C LEU A 113 -13.90 2.16 23.62
N ALA A 114 -14.73 1.20 24.05
CA ALA A 114 -15.37 1.22 25.35
C ALA A 114 -14.35 1.24 26.50
N GLN A 115 -13.31 0.41 26.43
CA GLN A 115 -12.26 0.37 27.44
C GLN A 115 -11.43 1.67 27.48
N LYS A 116 -10.99 2.16 26.32
CA LYS A 116 -10.22 3.42 26.24
C LYS A 116 -11.05 4.61 26.70
N ARG A 117 -12.34 4.67 26.35
CA ARG A 117 -13.27 5.70 26.84
C ARG A 117 -13.44 5.64 28.36
N ARG A 118 -13.63 4.46 28.95
CA ARG A 118 -13.70 4.31 30.42
C ARG A 118 -12.41 4.82 31.08
N THR A 119 -11.25 4.53 30.48
CA THR A 119 -9.96 4.99 31.00
C THR A 119 -9.84 6.51 30.91
N GLU A 120 -10.13 7.10 29.76
CA GLU A 120 -10.15 8.54 29.55
C GLU A 120 -11.06 9.24 30.54
N ARG A 121 -12.27 8.71 30.76
CA ARG A 121 -13.23 9.27 31.70
C ARG A 121 -12.76 9.21 33.15
N LYS A 122 -12.14 8.10 33.57
CA LYS A 122 -11.52 7.98 34.90
C LYS A 122 -10.43 9.04 35.09
N ARG A 123 -9.55 9.24 34.09
CA ARG A 123 -8.52 10.29 34.11
C ARG A 123 -9.10 11.70 34.11
N MET A 124 -10.20 11.92 33.38
CA MET A 124 -10.92 13.19 33.39
C MET A 124 -11.49 13.51 34.77
N LEU A 125 -12.08 12.53 35.46
CA LEU A 125 -12.60 12.69 36.81
C LEU A 125 -11.47 12.97 37.80
N GLU A 126 -10.38 12.19 37.76
CA GLU A 126 -9.16 12.45 38.55
C GLU A 126 -8.63 13.89 38.34
N LEU A 127 -8.62 14.38 37.10
CA LEU A 127 -8.21 15.75 36.79
C LEU A 127 -9.17 16.79 37.39
N ARG A 128 -10.49 16.57 37.25
CA ARG A 128 -11.51 17.49 37.78
C ARG A 128 -11.46 17.58 39.30
N GLU A 129 -11.30 16.46 39.97
CA GLU A 129 -11.15 16.40 41.42
C GLU A 129 -9.85 17.04 41.87
N PHE A 130 -8.74 16.75 41.19
CA PHE A 130 -7.48 17.42 41.46
C PHE A 130 -7.63 18.94 41.34
N ARG A 131 -8.31 19.43 40.30
CA ARG A 131 -8.57 20.87 40.14
C ARG A 131 -9.49 21.42 41.23
N ARG A 132 -10.53 20.70 41.62
CA ARG A 132 -11.47 21.09 42.68
C ARG A 132 -10.81 21.13 44.05
N ALA A 133 -10.07 20.08 44.42
CA ALA A 133 -9.35 19.98 45.70
C ALA A 133 -8.26 21.06 45.84
N ASN A 134 -7.69 21.52 44.72
CA ASN A 134 -6.60 22.49 44.71
C ASN A 134 -6.99 23.90 44.21
N ASN A 135 -8.28 24.17 43.97
CA ASN A 135 -8.81 25.44 43.46
C ASN A 135 -8.14 25.94 42.15
N LEU A 136 -7.86 25.03 41.21
CA LEU A 136 -7.17 25.33 39.96
C LEU A 136 -8.15 25.62 38.80
N ILE A 137 -8.24 26.89 38.41
CA ILE A 137 -9.11 27.34 37.30
C ILE A 137 -8.36 27.34 35.96
N ARG A 138 -7.04 27.53 35.95
CA ARG A 138 -6.20 27.49 34.74
C ARG A 138 -5.98 26.08 34.22
N GLU A 139 -5.55 25.96 32.97
CA GLU A 139 -4.99 24.73 32.41
C GLU A 139 -3.55 24.49 32.91
N ALA A 140 -3.07 23.25 32.76
CA ALA A 140 -1.71 22.89 33.11
C ALA A 140 -0.73 23.53 32.12
N ASN A 141 0.32 24.13 32.64
CA ASN A 141 1.40 24.71 31.84
C ASN A 141 2.65 23.89 32.07
N TYR A 142 3.06 23.13 31.06
CA TYR A 142 4.28 22.35 31.11
C TYR A 142 4.92 22.32 29.72
N PRO A 143 6.25 22.17 29.63
CA PRO A 143 6.94 22.07 28.35
C PRO A 143 6.54 20.77 27.62
N LEU A 144 6.26 20.89 26.32
CA LEU A 144 6.00 19.73 25.45
C LEU A 144 7.25 18.83 25.29
N THR A 145 8.45 19.41 25.40
CA THR A 145 9.72 18.68 25.23
C THR A 145 10.68 18.96 26.37
N VAL A 146 11.25 17.88 26.91
CA VAL A 146 12.21 17.94 28.03
C VAL A 146 13.63 18.31 27.55
N ILE A 147 13.89 18.16 26.25
CA ILE A 147 15.21 18.37 25.62
C ILE A 147 15.70 19.80 25.81
N TYR A 148 14.81 20.79 25.79
CA TYR A 148 15.15 22.20 25.99
C TYR A 148 15.84 22.42 27.34
N HIS A 149 15.26 21.91 28.42
CA HIS A 149 15.79 22.06 29.78
C HIS A 149 17.14 21.36 29.96
N PHE A 150 17.30 20.14 29.41
CA PHE A 150 18.60 19.47 29.43
C PHE A 150 19.66 20.23 28.60
N GLY A 151 19.28 20.82 27.47
CA GLY A 151 20.17 21.65 26.66
C GLY A 151 20.63 22.91 27.39
N VAL A 152 19.72 23.59 28.07
CA VAL A 152 20.02 24.74 28.94
C VAL A 152 20.96 24.33 30.06
N MET A 153 20.70 23.21 30.73
CA MET A 153 21.55 22.68 31.81
C MET A 153 22.99 22.37 31.33
N VAL A 154 23.14 21.70 30.18
CA VAL A 154 24.46 21.39 29.60
C VAL A 154 25.20 22.66 29.20
N LEU A 155 24.51 23.63 28.59
CA LEU A 155 25.10 24.90 28.19
C LEU A 155 25.60 25.69 29.41
N ILE A 156 24.79 25.78 30.45
CA ILE A 156 25.14 26.46 31.71
C ILE A 156 26.36 25.80 32.34
N LEU A 157 26.37 24.46 32.42
CA LEU A 157 27.50 23.70 32.98
C LEU A 157 28.78 23.91 32.17
N ALA A 158 28.69 23.98 30.84
CA ALA A 158 29.85 24.26 29.99
C ALA A 158 30.37 25.70 30.18
N VAL A 159 29.47 26.69 30.29
CA VAL A 159 29.83 28.09 30.54
C VAL A 159 30.48 28.25 31.91
N GLU A 160 29.89 27.64 32.95
CA GLU A 160 30.43 27.67 34.31
C GLU A 160 31.82 27.03 34.36
N ALA A 161 31.95 25.83 33.79
CA ALA A 161 33.22 25.12 33.74
C ALA A 161 34.27 25.92 32.96
N ALA A 162 33.90 26.57 31.85
CA ALA A 162 34.83 27.40 31.08
C ALA A 162 35.32 28.62 31.87
N ILE A 163 34.40 29.38 32.50
CA ILE A 163 34.73 30.57 33.32
C ILE A 163 35.61 30.15 34.50
N ASN A 164 35.26 29.04 35.15
CA ASN A 164 35.95 28.54 36.34
C ASN A 164 37.27 27.82 36.03
N SER A 165 37.42 27.23 34.83
CA SER A 165 38.61 26.48 34.44
C SER A 165 39.90 27.29 34.55
N GLY A 166 39.88 28.55 34.12
CA GLY A 166 41.03 29.44 34.20
C GLY A 166 41.46 29.73 35.64
N PHE A 167 40.52 29.71 36.58
CA PHE A 167 40.81 29.93 38.00
C PHE A 167 41.33 28.68 38.71
N PHE A 168 40.88 27.48 38.30
CA PHE A 168 41.38 26.21 38.84
C PHE A 168 42.63 25.68 38.12
N ALA A 169 42.93 26.18 36.92
CA ALA A 169 44.09 25.75 36.13
C ALA A 169 45.43 26.01 36.83
N ALA A 170 45.55 27.11 37.58
CA ALA A 170 46.77 27.49 38.28
C ALA A 170 47.11 26.55 39.45
N ALA A 171 46.12 25.77 39.93
CA ALA A 171 46.26 24.91 41.09
C ALA A 171 46.28 23.42 40.76
N SER A 172 46.02 23.06 39.49
CA SER A 172 45.98 21.67 39.05
C SER A 172 47.34 21.23 38.46
N PRO A 173 47.86 20.04 38.81
CA PRO A 173 49.05 19.47 38.18
C PRO A 173 48.92 19.30 36.66
N TYR A 174 47.68 19.22 36.16
CA TYR A 174 47.36 19.06 34.74
C TYR A 174 47.04 20.39 34.04
N GLY A 175 47.26 21.53 34.69
CA GLY A 175 46.99 22.86 34.13
C GLY A 175 45.51 23.05 33.76
N LEU A 176 45.25 23.60 32.58
CA LEU A 176 43.88 23.96 32.15
C LEU A 176 42.92 22.77 32.04
N SER A 177 43.40 21.59 31.64
CA SER A 177 42.54 20.40 31.51
C SER A 177 42.09 19.86 32.88
N GLY A 178 42.98 19.89 33.87
CA GLY A 178 42.64 19.52 35.25
C GLY A 178 41.74 20.56 35.92
N GLY A 179 42.02 21.85 35.72
CA GLY A 179 41.17 22.94 36.20
C GLY A 179 39.76 22.91 35.60
N PHE A 180 39.62 22.60 34.31
CA PHE A 180 38.33 22.42 33.66
C PHE A 180 37.57 21.22 34.24
N THR A 181 38.24 20.08 34.45
CA THR A 181 37.60 18.88 35.02
C THR A 181 37.08 19.14 36.43
N GLN A 182 37.87 19.81 37.27
CA GLN A 182 37.46 20.18 38.62
C GLN A 182 36.31 21.19 38.62
N ALA A 183 36.39 22.21 37.76
CA ALA A 183 35.33 23.19 37.57
C ALA A 183 34.02 22.53 37.13
N LEU A 184 34.09 21.55 36.21
CA LEU A 184 32.94 20.83 35.71
C LEU A 184 32.20 20.06 36.80
N VAL A 185 32.92 19.37 37.69
CA VAL A 185 32.32 18.62 38.81
C VAL A 185 31.62 19.56 39.78
N ILE A 186 32.26 20.67 40.16
CA ILE A 186 31.66 21.67 41.07
C ILE A 186 30.41 22.30 40.43
N SER A 187 30.50 22.63 39.14
CA SER A 187 29.38 23.21 38.37
C SER A 187 28.21 22.23 38.26
N PHE A 188 28.48 20.95 37.99
CA PHE A 188 27.45 19.91 37.94
C PHE A 188 26.68 19.82 39.25
N ILE A 189 27.37 19.77 40.39
CA ILE A 189 26.75 19.71 41.71
C ILE A 189 25.87 20.95 41.93
N ASN A 190 26.40 22.15 41.68
CA ASN A 190 25.68 23.41 41.86
C ASN A 190 24.41 23.48 41.02
N VAL A 191 24.53 23.19 39.72
CA VAL A 191 23.41 23.23 38.76
C VAL A 191 22.38 22.14 39.07
N ALA A 192 22.81 20.92 39.37
CA ALA A 192 21.89 19.81 39.67
C ALA A 192 21.07 20.05 40.95
N PHE A 193 21.70 20.54 42.03
CA PHE A 193 20.97 20.89 43.25
C PHE A 193 20.01 22.04 43.01
N SER A 194 20.44 23.07 42.26
CA SER A 194 19.59 24.21 41.90
C SER A 194 18.39 23.78 41.06
N PHE A 195 18.60 22.92 40.08
CA PHE A 195 17.54 22.36 39.24
C PHE A 195 16.54 21.53 40.05
N ILE A 196 17.01 20.61 40.90
CA ILE A 196 16.13 19.79 41.76
C ILE A 196 15.33 20.68 42.72
N PHE A 197 15.97 21.71 43.26
CA PHE A 197 15.30 22.70 44.11
C PHE A 197 14.20 23.44 43.35
N GLY A 198 14.52 23.94 42.15
CA GLY A 198 13.59 24.52 41.18
C GLY A 198 12.38 23.63 40.90
N TRP A 199 12.64 22.35 40.61
CA TRP A 199 11.59 21.42 40.17
C TRP A 199 10.71 20.90 41.31
N LYS A 200 11.29 20.60 42.48
CA LYS A 200 10.56 19.92 43.56
C LYS A 200 10.13 20.85 44.67
N LEU A 201 10.91 21.88 45.01
CA LEU A 201 10.71 22.65 46.24
C LEU A 201 10.05 24.01 46.00
N LEU A 202 10.39 24.72 44.91
CA LEU A 202 9.75 25.99 44.55
C LEU A 202 8.24 25.87 44.25
N PRO A 203 7.75 24.82 43.57
CA PRO A 203 6.31 24.63 43.38
C PRO A 203 5.50 24.52 44.68
N LEU A 204 6.09 24.15 45.83
CA LEU A 204 5.36 24.08 47.10
C LEU A 204 4.82 25.43 47.57
N PHE A 205 5.42 26.56 47.15
CA PHE A 205 4.90 27.89 47.46
C PHE A 205 3.50 28.12 46.90
N HIS A 206 3.16 27.44 45.81
CA HIS A 206 1.86 27.55 45.14
C HIS A 206 0.80 26.59 45.70
N HIS A 207 1.18 25.67 46.59
CA HIS A 207 0.27 24.66 47.13
C HIS A 207 -0.84 25.30 47.99
N ILE A 208 -2.06 24.74 48.01
CA ILE A 208 -3.16 25.29 48.81
C ILE A 208 -2.96 25.11 50.33
N GLU A 209 -2.47 23.96 50.77
CA GLU A 209 -2.15 23.64 52.17
C GLU A 209 -1.00 24.48 52.75
N LEU A 210 -1.25 25.13 53.89
CA LEU A 210 -0.27 26.02 54.56
C LEU A 210 0.99 25.28 55.04
N TRP A 211 0.88 24.04 55.52
CA TRP A 211 2.06 23.25 55.94
C TRP A 211 3.04 23.05 54.78
N ARG A 212 2.55 22.74 53.59
CA ARG A 212 3.40 22.56 52.40
C ARG A 212 4.07 23.86 51.96
N ARG A 213 3.38 25.00 52.07
CA ARG A 213 4.01 26.33 51.90
C ARG A 213 5.10 26.58 52.94
N GLY A 214 4.87 26.16 54.19
CA GLY A 214 5.86 26.23 55.27
C GLY A 214 7.11 25.41 54.95
N VAL A 215 6.95 24.17 54.46
CA VAL A 215 8.06 23.34 53.98
C VAL A 215 8.81 24.02 52.85
N GLY A 216 8.10 24.59 51.86
CA GLY A 216 8.72 25.35 50.78
C GLY A 216 9.54 26.56 51.28
N THR A 217 9.03 27.25 52.30
CA THR A 217 9.71 28.41 52.92
C THR A 217 10.99 27.99 53.66
N VAL A 218 10.91 26.95 54.50
CA VAL A 218 12.07 26.41 55.21
C VAL A 218 13.11 25.88 54.22
N ALA A 219 12.66 25.18 53.18
CA ALA A 219 13.52 24.70 52.12
C ALA A 219 14.22 25.82 51.36
N MET A 220 13.53 26.93 51.07
CA MET A 220 14.12 28.10 50.43
C MET A 220 15.18 28.76 51.30
N MET A 221 14.93 28.91 52.60
CA MET A 221 15.96 29.39 53.52
C MET A 221 17.18 28.45 53.55
N GLY A 222 16.93 27.14 53.62
CA GLY A 222 17.99 26.13 53.55
C GLY A 222 18.78 26.16 52.24
N TYR A 223 18.11 26.37 51.11
CA TYR A 223 18.74 26.46 49.79
C TYR A 223 19.58 27.72 49.62
N VAL A 224 19.09 28.89 50.06
CA VAL A 224 19.87 30.14 50.06
C VAL A 224 21.12 29.99 50.92
N LEU A 225 21.00 29.36 52.10
CA LEU A 225 22.16 29.05 52.96
C LEU A 225 23.11 28.06 52.29
N LEU A 226 22.59 27.01 51.64
CA LEU A 226 23.39 26.00 50.94
C LEU A 226 24.18 26.60 49.77
N ILE A 227 23.53 27.36 48.88
CA ILE A 227 24.19 28.02 47.74
C ILE A 227 25.18 29.07 48.23
N GLY A 228 24.82 29.85 49.27
CA GLY A 228 25.74 30.79 49.90
C GLY A 228 26.97 30.09 50.47
N ALA A 229 26.79 28.98 51.18
CA ALA A 229 27.89 28.18 51.70
C ALA A 229 28.76 27.58 50.59
N LEU A 230 28.16 27.02 49.53
CA LEU A 230 28.90 26.48 48.39
C LEU A 230 29.70 27.57 47.66
N ALA A 231 29.13 28.76 47.50
CA ALA A 231 29.83 29.89 46.89
C ALA A 231 31.01 30.36 47.77
N LEU A 232 30.83 30.45 49.09
CA LEU A 232 31.89 30.81 50.04
C LEU A 232 32.99 29.74 50.09
N ILE A 233 32.63 28.45 50.16
CA ILE A 233 33.58 27.33 50.12
C ILE A 233 34.40 27.41 48.83
N THR A 234 33.76 27.62 47.68
CA THR A 234 34.45 27.71 46.39
C THR A 234 35.43 28.89 46.35
N ALA A 235 35.03 30.04 46.91
CA ALA A 235 35.87 31.23 46.97
C ALA A 235 37.09 31.08 47.89
N HIS A 236 36.88 30.51 49.09
CA HIS A 236 37.94 30.24 50.07
C HIS A 236 38.88 29.13 49.60
N TYR A 237 38.33 28.06 49.02
CA TYR A 237 39.11 27.00 48.39
C TYR A 237 40.00 27.53 47.29
N ARG A 238 39.47 28.37 46.39
CA ARG A 238 40.27 29.03 45.36
C ARG A 238 41.33 29.96 45.94
N ALA A 239 41.02 30.72 46.99
CA ALA A 239 42.01 31.58 47.65
C ALA A 239 43.14 30.76 48.29
N ALA A 240 42.81 29.64 48.93
CA ALA A 240 43.79 28.72 49.52
C ALA A 240 44.69 28.06 48.46
N LEU A 241 44.10 27.64 47.33
CA LEU A 241 44.82 27.09 46.19
C LEU A 241 45.86 28.05 45.59
N THR A 242 45.60 29.37 45.63
CA THR A 242 46.58 30.37 45.16
C THR A 242 47.73 30.64 46.14
N LEU A 243 47.56 30.30 47.42
CA LEU A 243 48.55 30.50 48.47
C LEU A 243 49.43 29.26 48.66
N SER A 244 48.82 28.08 48.77
CA SER A 244 49.51 26.80 48.99
C SER A 244 48.71 25.64 48.37
N PRO A 245 49.05 25.18 47.14
CA PRO A 245 48.33 24.07 46.48
C PRO A 245 48.36 22.74 47.26
N GLU A 246 49.44 22.47 48.01
CA GLU A 246 49.65 21.19 48.73
C GLU A 246 48.87 21.09 50.05
N SER A 247 48.41 22.21 50.63
CA SER A 247 47.64 22.27 51.89
C SER A 247 46.33 23.06 51.74
N ALA A 248 45.84 23.18 50.51
CA ALA A 248 44.69 24.02 50.19
C ALA A 248 43.41 23.58 50.92
N ASP A 249 43.21 22.27 51.13
CA ASP A 249 42.01 21.73 51.78
C ASP A 249 41.91 22.15 53.26
N SER A 250 43.01 22.03 54.02
CA SER A 250 43.03 22.40 55.44
C SER A 250 43.02 23.91 55.65
N PHE A 251 43.76 24.65 54.82
CA PHE A 251 43.84 26.10 54.90
C PHE A 251 42.54 26.80 54.48
N ALA A 252 41.82 26.25 53.50
CA ALA A 252 40.51 26.75 53.10
C ALA A 252 39.47 26.58 54.21
N PHE A 253 39.48 25.45 54.90
CA PHE A 253 38.56 25.17 56.00
C PHE A 253 38.84 26.05 57.22
N GLU A 254 40.10 26.22 57.60
CA GLU A 254 40.52 27.09 58.70
C GLU A 254 40.11 28.56 58.45
N ARG A 255 40.40 29.09 57.25
CA ARG A 255 39.98 30.43 56.81
C ARG A 255 38.45 30.62 56.76
N LEU A 256 37.72 29.61 56.30
CA LEU A 256 36.26 29.67 56.22
C LEU A 256 35.62 29.74 57.62
N VAL A 257 36.24 29.15 58.64
CA VAL A 257 35.76 29.17 60.03
C VAL A 257 36.19 30.45 60.75
N GLU A 258 37.43 30.89 60.56
CA GLU A 258 38.01 32.05 61.24
C GLU A 258 37.52 33.40 60.68
N ASP A 259 37.40 33.52 59.36
CA ASP A 259 36.93 34.72 58.68
C ASP A 259 36.04 34.38 57.45
N PRO A 260 34.78 33.97 57.68
CA PRO A 260 33.89 33.50 56.61
C PRO A 260 33.67 34.55 55.50
N MET A 261 33.66 35.84 55.84
CA MET A 261 33.44 36.96 54.91
C MET A 261 34.75 37.56 54.36
N GLY A 262 35.91 37.09 54.82
CA GLY A 262 37.25 37.56 54.47
C GLY A 262 37.72 37.17 53.07
N ILE A 263 37.02 37.60 52.02
CA ILE A 263 37.38 37.30 50.63
C ILE A 263 38.44 38.29 50.15
N GLY A 264 39.72 37.97 50.35
CA GLY A 264 40.84 38.88 50.07
C GLY A 264 41.14 39.19 48.59
N ALA A 265 40.45 38.56 47.63
CA ALA A 265 40.71 38.73 46.19
C ALA A 265 39.43 39.02 45.40
N VAL A 266 39.44 40.09 44.60
CA VAL A 266 38.32 40.50 43.71
C VAL A 266 37.91 39.37 42.77
N ALA A 267 38.88 38.58 42.30
CA ALA A 267 38.60 37.45 41.42
C ALA A 267 37.82 36.31 42.12
N SER A 268 38.00 36.11 43.43
CA SER A 268 37.21 35.14 44.22
C SER A 268 35.78 35.63 44.46
N LEU A 269 35.59 36.96 44.55
CA LEU A 269 34.26 37.56 44.61
C LEU A 269 33.49 37.37 43.29
N PHE A 270 34.18 37.47 42.15
CA PHE A 270 33.59 37.21 40.83
C PHE A 270 33.05 35.77 40.71
N LEU A 271 33.77 34.78 41.24
CA LEU A 271 33.31 33.38 41.27
C LEU A 271 32.00 33.22 42.04
N ILE A 272 31.85 33.90 43.19
CA ILE A 272 30.61 33.87 43.98
C ILE A 272 29.43 34.38 43.16
N PHE A 273 29.58 35.49 42.46
CA PHE A 273 28.51 36.03 41.62
C PHE A 273 28.15 35.10 40.46
N VAL A 274 29.15 34.51 39.79
CA VAL A 274 28.93 33.55 38.70
C VAL A 274 28.17 32.32 39.21
N THR A 275 28.62 31.73 40.32
CA THR A 275 27.95 30.58 40.97
C THR A 275 26.51 30.91 41.37
N LEU A 276 26.26 32.10 41.91
CA LEU A 276 24.91 32.53 42.29
C LEU A 276 24.00 32.73 41.07
N ILE A 277 24.49 33.39 40.01
CA ILE A 277 23.71 33.60 38.78
C ILE A 277 23.33 32.25 38.17
N ILE A 278 24.28 31.33 38.10
CA ILE A 278 24.04 30.00 37.54
C ILE A 278 23.09 29.18 38.39
N ALA A 279 23.22 29.27 39.72
CA ALA A 279 22.26 28.66 40.65
C ALA A 279 20.83 29.20 40.41
N VAL A 280 20.67 30.53 40.24
CA VAL A 280 19.37 31.15 39.92
C VAL A 280 18.83 30.66 38.58
N ILE A 281 19.65 30.61 37.52
CA ILE A 281 19.19 30.14 36.21
C ILE A 281 18.80 28.66 36.26
N GLY A 282 19.62 27.78 36.84
CA GLY A 282 19.31 26.36 36.98
C GLY A 282 18.04 26.12 37.82
N CYS A 283 17.83 26.96 38.84
CA CYS A 283 16.63 26.97 39.66
C CYS A 283 15.38 27.41 38.88
N MET A 284 15.47 28.47 38.06
CA MET A 284 14.39 28.90 37.17
C MET A 284 14.08 27.85 36.10
N ASP A 285 15.10 27.21 35.53
CA ASP A 285 14.95 26.15 34.53
C ASP A 285 14.25 24.92 35.13
N GLY A 286 14.66 24.51 36.35
CA GLY A 286 13.98 23.46 37.10
C GLY A 286 12.53 23.79 37.46
N TYR A 287 12.24 25.05 37.79
CA TYR A 287 10.85 25.49 38.06
C TYR A 287 9.97 25.44 36.80
N ALA A 288 10.53 25.74 35.63
CA ALA A 288 9.82 25.70 34.35
C ALA A 288 9.69 24.27 33.77
N PHE A 289 10.34 23.27 34.37
CA PHE A 289 10.40 21.89 33.87
C PHE A 289 9.05 21.15 33.89
N ASP A 290 8.17 21.52 34.81
CA ASP A 290 6.82 20.97 34.92
C ASP A 290 5.87 22.06 35.41
N ASP A 291 4.60 21.71 35.63
CA ASP A 291 3.62 22.69 36.10
C ASP A 291 4.01 23.33 37.45
N PRO A 292 3.85 24.67 37.59
CA PRO A 292 4.08 25.39 38.85
C PRO A 292 3.31 24.86 40.07
N TYR A 293 2.25 24.08 39.84
CA TYR A 293 1.50 23.38 40.87
C TYR A 293 1.94 21.92 40.97
N PRO A 294 2.42 21.47 42.15
CA PRO A 294 2.92 20.12 42.35
C PRO A 294 1.93 19.04 41.90
N GLY A 295 2.33 18.21 40.93
CA GLY A 295 1.55 17.07 40.45
C GLY A 295 0.51 17.37 39.37
N TYR A 296 0.21 18.64 39.08
CA TYR A 296 -0.83 19.00 38.13
C TYR A 296 -0.48 18.56 36.69
N GLY A 297 0.76 18.82 36.25
CA GLY A 297 1.23 18.42 34.92
C GLY A 297 1.12 16.91 34.67
N ARG A 298 1.32 16.07 35.70
CA ARG A 298 1.19 14.60 35.57
C ARG A 298 -0.24 14.15 35.36
N VAL A 299 -1.17 14.64 36.18
CA VAL A 299 -2.60 14.25 36.08
C VAL A 299 -3.19 14.76 34.76
N TYR A 300 -2.80 15.97 34.36
CA TYR A 300 -3.20 16.54 33.07
C TYR A 300 -2.65 15.74 31.88
N ARG A 301 -1.34 15.42 31.85
CA ARG A 301 -0.75 14.56 30.81
C ARG A 301 -1.45 13.21 30.76
N SER A 302 -1.68 12.56 31.90
CA SER A 302 -2.37 11.27 31.93
C SER A 302 -3.78 11.31 31.33
N HIS A 303 -4.51 12.41 31.49
CA HIS A 303 -5.78 12.60 30.79
C HIS A 303 -5.55 12.80 29.30
N MET A 304 -4.66 13.72 28.90
CA MET A 304 -4.41 14.02 27.50
C MET A 304 -3.97 12.77 26.72
N ASP A 305 -3.05 11.98 27.27
CA ASP A 305 -2.58 10.73 26.67
C ASP A 305 -3.75 9.75 26.48
N SER A 306 -4.59 9.56 27.50
CA SER A 306 -5.76 8.67 27.40
C SER A 306 -6.84 9.16 26.43
N ARG A 307 -6.93 10.49 26.24
CA ARG A 307 -7.85 11.11 25.29
C ARG A 307 -7.34 10.94 23.87
N GLU A 308 -6.04 11.17 23.65
CA GLU A 308 -5.38 10.93 22.37
C GLU A 308 -5.50 9.45 21.98
N ASP A 309 -5.25 8.51 22.90
CA ASP A 309 -5.42 7.08 22.68
C ASP A 309 -6.84 6.72 22.21
N TYR A 310 -7.87 7.35 22.81
CA TYR A 310 -9.26 7.16 22.44
C TYR A 310 -9.56 7.75 21.05
N GLU A 311 -9.14 9.00 20.80
CA GLU A 311 -9.31 9.70 19.53
C GLU A 311 -8.61 8.94 18.37
N GLU A 312 -7.38 8.46 18.57
CA GLU A 312 -6.64 7.65 17.60
C GLU A 312 -7.40 6.37 17.24
N THR A 313 -7.97 5.68 18.24
CA THR A 313 -8.73 4.43 17.99
C THR A 313 -10.00 4.69 17.18
N ARG A 314 -10.63 5.85 17.35
CA ARG A 314 -11.79 6.27 16.55
C ARG A 314 -11.40 6.51 15.09
N GLU A 315 -10.27 7.17 14.85
CA GLU A 315 -9.75 7.39 13.51
C GLU A 315 -9.32 6.05 12.86
N ILE A 316 -8.71 5.13 13.60
CA ILE A 316 -8.38 3.79 13.11
C ILE A 316 -9.63 3.05 12.63
N LEU A 317 -10.75 3.10 13.39
CA LEU A 317 -12.01 2.48 12.97
C LEU A 317 -12.57 3.14 11.70
N ARG A 318 -12.51 4.47 11.62
CA ARG A 318 -12.95 5.23 10.44
C ARG A 318 -12.16 4.81 9.19
N ASP A 319 -10.84 4.72 9.32
CA ASP A 319 -9.95 4.30 8.23
C ASP A 319 -10.16 2.82 7.86
N ALA A 320 -10.45 1.96 8.83
CA ALA A 320 -10.77 0.55 8.57
C ALA A 320 -12.05 0.40 7.72
N ILE A 321 -13.10 1.17 8.01
CA ILE A 321 -14.34 1.16 7.22
C ILE A 321 -14.08 1.65 5.78
N LEU A 322 -13.29 2.72 5.62
CA LEU A 322 -12.89 3.24 4.31
C LEU A 322 -12.09 2.21 3.50
N GLU A 323 -11.14 1.52 4.14
CA GLU A 323 -10.34 0.46 3.52
C GLU A 323 -11.21 -0.73 3.10
N VAL A 324 -12.16 -1.17 3.94
CA VAL A 324 -13.09 -2.25 3.60
C VAL A 324 -13.91 -1.90 2.35
N GLY A 325 -14.42 -0.68 2.26
CA GLY A 325 -15.15 -0.21 1.07
C GLY A 325 -14.27 -0.20 -0.19
N ARG A 326 -13.09 0.43 -0.11
CA ARG A 326 -12.13 0.49 -1.23
C ARG A 326 -11.69 -0.90 -1.69
N ARG A 327 -11.36 -1.78 -0.76
CA ARG A 327 -10.96 -3.16 -1.04
C ARG A 327 -12.06 -3.94 -1.75
N THR A 328 -13.31 -3.81 -1.30
CA THR A 328 -14.47 -4.47 -1.93
C THR A 328 -14.62 -4.07 -3.40
N VAL A 329 -14.56 -2.76 -3.68
CA VAL A 329 -14.67 -2.24 -5.05
C VAL A 329 -13.51 -2.74 -5.91
N ASN A 330 -12.28 -2.66 -5.42
CA ASN A 330 -11.09 -3.11 -6.14
C ASN A 330 -11.10 -4.61 -6.45
N GLU A 331 -11.52 -5.45 -5.50
CA GLU A 331 -11.63 -6.90 -5.69
C GLU A 331 -12.70 -7.25 -6.75
N TYR A 332 -13.83 -6.53 -6.77
CA TYR A 332 -14.86 -6.72 -7.80
C TYR A 332 -14.40 -6.23 -9.18
N GLU A 333 -13.72 -5.09 -9.25
CA GLU A 333 -13.14 -4.56 -10.48
C GLU A 333 -12.10 -5.52 -11.07
N ALA A 334 -11.26 -6.13 -10.23
CA ALA A 334 -10.30 -7.15 -10.66
C ALA A 334 -10.99 -8.37 -11.29
N ARG A 335 -12.09 -8.87 -10.69
CA ARG A 335 -12.89 -9.97 -11.26
C ARG A 335 -13.50 -9.60 -12.61
N ILE A 336 -14.00 -8.37 -12.78
CA ILE A 336 -14.53 -7.90 -14.07
C ILE A 336 -13.41 -7.75 -15.11
N SER A 337 -12.24 -7.28 -14.70
CA SER A 337 -11.08 -7.18 -15.59
C SER A 337 -10.61 -8.55 -16.08
N GLU A 338 -10.66 -9.57 -15.23
CA GLU A 338 -10.38 -10.96 -15.61
C GLU A 338 -11.39 -11.45 -16.66
N VAL A 339 -12.68 -11.23 -16.43
CA VAL A 339 -13.73 -11.56 -17.40
C VAL A 339 -13.49 -10.83 -18.73
N LYS A 340 -13.16 -9.54 -18.69
CA LYS A 340 -12.82 -8.75 -19.88
C LYS A 340 -11.67 -9.37 -20.68
N SER A 341 -10.61 -9.80 -20.00
CA SER A 341 -9.48 -10.50 -20.65
C SER A 341 -9.93 -11.76 -21.36
N GLN A 342 -10.77 -12.57 -20.70
CA GLN A 342 -11.33 -13.79 -21.29
C GLN A 342 -12.20 -13.49 -22.52
N VAL A 343 -13.00 -12.41 -22.51
CA VAL A 343 -13.79 -11.99 -23.67
C VAL A 343 -12.90 -11.57 -24.85
N LEU A 344 -11.83 -10.82 -24.59
CA LEU A 344 -10.89 -10.40 -25.64
C LEU A 344 -10.18 -11.61 -26.26
N GLU A 345 -9.74 -12.56 -25.44
CA GLU A 345 -9.15 -13.81 -25.91
C GLU A 345 -10.11 -14.64 -26.77
N LEU A 346 -11.39 -14.72 -26.37
CA LEU A 346 -12.44 -15.36 -27.16
C LEU A 346 -12.67 -14.68 -28.51
N GLN A 347 -12.64 -13.34 -28.56
CA GLN A 347 -12.75 -12.58 -29.81
C GLN A 347 -11.57 -12.85 -30.74
N VAL A 348 -10.35 -12.96 -30.20
CA VAL A 348 -9.16 -13.32 -30.97
C VAL A 348 -9.28 -14.72 -31.57
N ASP A 349 -9.70 -15.72 -30.79
CA ASP A 349 -9.91 -17.08 -31.33
C ASP A 349 -10.99 -17.12 -32.42
N HIS A 350 -12.07 -16.33 -32.25
CA HIS A 350 -13.12 -16.24 -33.25
C HIS A 350 -12.61 -15.67 -34.58
N GLU A 351 -11.79 -14.62 -34.52
CA GLU A 351 -11.20 -14.01 -35.72
C GLU A 351 -10.21 -14.98 -36.39
N GLN A 352 -9.48 -15.78 -35.61
CA GLN A 352 -8.62 -16.85 -36.14
C GLN A 352 -9.44 -17.93 -36.85
N LEU A 353 -10.58 -18.34 -36.28
CA LEU A 353 -11.48 -19.31 -36.91
C LEU A 353 -12.00 -18.78 -38.25
N LYS A 354 -12.47 -17.53 -38.27
CA LYS A 354 -12.95 -16.87 -39.49
C LYS A 354 -11.88 -16.79 -40.57
N THR A 355 -10.66 -16.41 -40.18
CA THR A 355 -9.50 -16.36 -41.08
C THR A 355 -9.17 -17.74 -41.66
N LEU A 356 -9.25 -18.80 -40.84
CA LEU A 356 -9.04 -20.18 -41.27
C LEU A 356 -10.11 -20.63 -42.28
N GLU A 357 -11.38 -20.36 -42.00
CA GLU A 357 -12.51 -20.69 -42.88
C GLU A 357 -12.39 -19.95 -44.22
N GLN A 358 -12.13 -18.64 -44.19
CA GLN A 358 -11.90 -17.87 -45.41
C GLN A 358 -10.72 -18.43 -46.23
N SER A 359 -9.59 -18.72 -45.59
CA SER A 359 -8.40 -19.27 -46.26
C SER A 359 -8.66 -20.64 -46.88
N ALA A 360 -9.41 -21.52 -46.19
CA ALA A 360 -9.78 -22.82 -46.71
C ALA A 360 -10.72 -22.70 -47.92
N GLY A 361 -11.67 -21.76 -47.89
CA GLY A 361 -12.55 -21.45 -49.01
C GLY A 361 -11.77 -20.95 -50.24
N GLU A 362 -10.81 -20.04 -50.05
CA GLU A 362 -9.94 -19.54 -51.11
C GLU A 362 -9.09 -20.65 -51.74
N LEU A 363 -8.55 -21.55 -50.91
CA LEU A 363 -7.78 -22.71 -51.37
C LEU A 363 -8.65 -23.72 -52.14
N GLN A 364 -9.86 -24.04 -51.65
CA GLN A 364 -10.81 -24.89 -52.37
C GLN A 364 -11.16 -24.29 -53.74
N GLN A 365 -11.45 -22.99 -53.81
CA GLN A 365 -11.70 -22.32 -55.09
C GLN A 365 -10.49 -22.40 -56.02
N ARG A 366 -9.26 -22.28 -55.49
CA ARG A 366 -8.04 -22.43 -56.29
C ARG A 366 -7.86 -23.85 -56.82
N ILE A 367 -8.17 -24.88 -56.03
CA ILE A 367 -8.19 -26.29 -56.46
C ILE A 367 -9.21 -26.46 -57.61
N VAL A 368 -10.45 -26.00 -57.41
CA VAL A 368 -11.53 -26.10 -58.42
C VAL A 368 -11.17 -25.38 -59.71
N ARG A 369 -10.57 -24.17 -59.64
CA ARG A 369 -10.11 -23.44 -60.83
C ARG A 369 -9.05 -24.21 -61.61
N ASN A 370 -8.03 -24.75 -60.94
CA ASN A 370 -6.96 -25.50 -61.62
C ASN A 370 -7.44 -26.85 -62.17
N TYR A 371 -8.37 -27.50 -61.49
CA TYR A 371 -9.08 -28.66 -62.02
C TYR A 371 -9.81 -28.32 -63.32
N GLY A 372 -10.60 -27.24 -63.32
CA GLY A 372 -11.31 -26.76 -64.52
C GLY A 372 -10.38 -26.48 -65.69
N ILE A 373 -9.23 -25.83 -65.44
CA ILE A 373 -8.21 -25.56 -66.46
C ILE A 373 -7.69 -26.85 -67.10
N LEU A 374 -7.32 -27.87 -66.31
CA LEU A 374 -6.79 -29.12 -66.88
C LEU A 374 -7.85 -29.95 -67.59
N VAL A 375 -9.09 -29.95 -67.11
CA VAL A 375 -10.20 -30.61 -67.80
C VAL A 375 -10.48 -29.92 -69.14
N GLN A 376 -10.51 -28.59 -69.16
CA GLN A 376 -10.69 -27.81 -70.38
C GLN A 376 -9.54 -28.05 -71.37
N LEU A 377 -8.29 -28.05 -70.89
CA LEU A 377 -7.12 -28.38 -71.72
C LEU A 377 -7.27 -29.75 -72.39
N TYR A 378 -7.64 -30.79 -71.62
CA TYR A 378 -7.87 -32.12 -72.17
C TYR A 378 -8.98 -32.12 -73.23
N GLN A 379 -10.09 -31.44 -72.95
CA GLN A 379 -11.25 -31.38 -73.84
C GLN A 379 -10.96 -30.65 -75.16
N GLU A 380 -10.25 -29.52 -75.09
CA GLU A 380 -9.89 -28.69 -76.25
C GLU A 380 -8.90 -29.40 -77.18
N GLU A 381 -7.82 -29.97 -76.62
CA GLU A 381 -6.80 -30.69 -77.40
C GLU A 381 -7.40 -31.93 -78.07
N ASN A 382 -8.28 -32.65 -77.35
CA ASN A 382 -9.00 -33.78 -77.91
C ASN A 382 -9.97 -33.34 -79.03
N GLN A 383 -10.74 -32.26 -78.82
CA GLN A 383 -11.65 -31.70 -79.82
C GLN A 383 -10.92 -31.24 -81.09
N GLN A 384 -9.70 -30.70 -80.98
CA GLN A 384 -8.90 -30.29 -82.13
C GLN A 384 -8.35 -31.47 -82.93
N ALA A 385 -8.06 -32.60 -82.28
CA ALA A 385 -7.47 -33.78 -82.92
C ALA A 385 -8.50 -34.73 -83.58
N ARG A 386 -9.78 -34.65 -83.21
CA ARG A 386 -10.86 -35.53 -83.70
C ARG A 386 -11.59 -34.95 -84.92
N THR A 387 -12.24 -35.82 -85.70
CA THR A 387 -13.12 -35.40 -86.82
C THR A 387 -14.61 -35.47 -86.49
N SER A 388 -15.01 -36.32 -85.55
CA SER A 388 -16.38 -36.43 -85.08
C SER A 388 -16.75 -35.38 -84.03
N ASN A 389 -18.06 -35.17 -83.81
CA ASN A 389 -18.54 -34.23 -82.80
C ASN A 389 -18.13 -34.68 -81.39
N PRO A 390 -17.70 -33.76 -80.50
CA PRO A 390 -17.36 -34.10 -79.14
C PRO A 390 -18.56 -34.62 -78.33
N PRO A 391 -18.34 -35.46 -77.31
CA PRO A 391 -19.39 -35.91 -76.42
C PRO A 391 -20.04 -34.73 -75.67
N LYS A 392 -21.37 -34.80 -75.46
CA LYS A 392 -22.11 -33.71 -74.79
C LYS A 392 -21.62 -33.41 -73.37
N HIS A 393 -21.07 -34.39 -72.66
CA HIS A 393 -20.58 -34.23 -71.29
C HIS A 393 -19.34 -33.33 -71.20
N PHE A 394 -18.65 -33.04 -72.31
CA PHE A 394 -17.53 -32.09 -72.32
C PHE A 394 -17.99 -30.69 -71.87
N ASN A 395 -19.23 -30.32 -72.16
CA ASN A 395 -19.80 -29.02 -71.76
C ASN A 395 -20.26 -28.98 -70.29
N THR A 396 -20.25 -30.12 -69.59
CA THR A 396 -20.70 -30.24 -68.20
C THR A 396 -19.77 -31.19 -67.44
N PRO A 397 -18.52 -30.77 -67.16
CA PRO A 397 -17.59 -31.61 -66.43
C PRO A 397 -18.10 -31.94 -65.03
N GLU A 398 -17.76 -33.12 -64.53
CA GLU A 398 -18.19 -33.59 -63.22
C GLU A 398 -17.52 -32.74 -62.11
N PRO A 399 -18.29 -32.20 -61.14
CA PRO A 399 -17.71 -31.34 -60.11
C PRO A 399 -16.87 -32.16 -59.12
N LEU A 400 -15.85 -31.51 -58.54
CA LEU A 400 -15.15 -32.06 -57.37
C LEU A 400 -16.10 -32.08 -56.16
N ALA A 401 -15.98 -33.10 -55.31
CA ALA A 401 -16.62 -33.07 -54.00
C ALA A 401 -15.94 -31.97 -53.18
N LEU A 402 -16.70 -31.12 -52.49
CA LEU A 402 -16.16 -30.07 -51.61
C LEU A 402 -16.56 -30.37 -50.17
N PHE A 403 -15.69 -30.07 -49.21
CA PHE A 403 -16.01 -30.19 -47.79
C PHE A 403 -16.62 -28.88 -47.30
N GLY A 404 -17.54 -28.95 -46.34
CA GLY A 404 -18.22 -27.80 -45.77
C GLY A 404 -17.24 -26.90 -44.99
N VAL A 405 -17.17 -25.62 -45.36
CA VAL A 405 -16.32 -24.64 -44.70
C VAL A 405 -17.09 -23.88 -43.60
N THR A 406 -18.40 -23.65 -43.78
CA THR A 406 -19.15 -22.58 -43.09
C THR A 406 -20.20 -23.00 -42.06
N ASP A 407 -20.38 -24.29 -41.76
CA ASP A 407 -21.54 -24.76 -40.97
C ASP A 407 -21.55 -24.38 -39.45
N ALA A 408 -20.52 -23.71 -38.94
CA ALA A 408 -20.36 -23.45 -37.50
C ALA A 408 -20.32 -21.96 -37.09
N GLU A 409 -20.29 -21.04 -38.06
CA GLU A 409 -20.10 -19.60 -37.84
C GLU A 409 -21.24 -19.00 -36.98
N ASP A 410 -22.49 -19.39 -37.26
CA ASP A 410 -23.68 -18.84 -36.58
C ASP A 410 -23.75 -19.09 -35.07
N ARG A 411 -23.22 -20.24 -34.60
CA ARG A 411 -23.32 -20.62 -33.18
C ARG A 411 -22.36 -19.83 -32.31
N PHE A 412 -21.12 -19.62 -32.75
CA PHE A 412 -20.12 -18.91 -31.96
C PHE A 412 -20.32 -17.39 -32.04
N THR A 413 -20.69 -16.84 -33.20
CA THR A 413 -20.95 -15.41 -33.35
C THR A 413 -22.07 -14.92 -32.43
N SER A 414 -23.17 -15.67 -32.32
CA SER A 414 -24.28 -15.34 -31.43
C SER A 414 -23.87 -15.41 -29.96
N ARG A 415 -23.10 -16.44 -29.57
CA ARG A 415 -22.57 -16.58 -28.22
C ARG A 415 -21.61 -15.45 -27.85
N ILE A 416 -20.67 -15.10 -28.72
CA ILE A 416 -19.70 -14.01 -28.48
C ILE A 416 -20.42 -12.67 -28.30
N LYS A 417 -21.41 -12.36 -29.15
CA LYS A 417 -22.27 -11.18 -28.97
C LYS A 417 -22.95 -11.17 -27.60
N GLY A 418 -23.46 -12.34 -27.16
CA GLY A 418 -24.03 -12.51 -25.83
C GLY A 418 -23.03 -12.19 -24.72
N VAL A 419 -21.81 -12.75 -24.80
CA VAL A 419 -20.75 -12.52 -23.80
C VAL A 419 -20.27 -11.07 -23.78
N THR A 420 -20.15 -10.43 -24.94
CA THR A 420 -19.79 -9.00 -25.02
C THR A 420 -20.87 -8.13 -24.38
N LYS A 421 -22.15 -8.43 -24.60
CA LYS A 421 -23.27 -7.73 -23.95
C LYS A 421 -23.29 -7.98 -22.43
N GLU A 422 -22.99 -9.19 -21.98
CA GLU A 422 -22.85 -9.49 -20.55
C GLU A 422 -21.73 -8.67 -19.89
N LEU A 423 -20.61 -8.47 -20.58
CA LEU A 423 -19.52 -7.63 -20.08
C LEU A 423 -19.94 -6.16 -19.92
N GLU A 424 -20.76 -5.64 -20.84
CA GLU A 424 -21.34 -4.29 -20.71
C GLU A 424 -22.25 -4.19 -19.49
N ILE A 425 -23.10 -5.20 -19.26
CA ILE A 425 -23.97 -5.27 -18.08
C ILE A 425 -23.13 -5.32 -16.79
N LEU A 426 -22.07 -6.14 -16.74
CA LEU A 426 -21.18 -6.22 -15.58
C LEU A 426 -20.48 -4.89 -15.28
N ARG A 427 -20.08 -4.15 -16.32
CA ARG A 427 -19.49 -2.81 -16.15
C ARG A 427 -20.50 -1.85 -15.52
N ASP A 428 -21.75 -1.88 -15.96
CA ASP A 428 -22.79 -1.01 -15.42
C ASP A 428 -23.15 -1.42 -13.98
N GLN A 429 -23.18 -2.73 -13.68
CA GLN A 429 -23.34 -3.26 -12.31
C GLN A 429 -22.19 -2.84 -11.38
N MET A 430 -20.96 -2.74 -11.88
CA MET A 430 -19.82 -2.21 -11.10
C MET A 430 -20.05 -0.75 -10.69
N LEU A 431 -20.56 0.09 -11.59
CA LEU A 431 -20.85 1.49 -11.26
C LEU A 431 -21.89 1.58 -10.15
N VAL A 432 -22.94 0.76 -10.22
CA VAL A 432 -23.98 0.67 -9.19
C VAL A 432 -23.42 0.16 -7.87
N LEU A 433 -22.63 -0.92 -7.88
CA LEU A 433 -22.02 -1.46 -6.66
C LEU A 433 -21.09 -0.43 -6.01
N ARG A 434 -20.27 0.25 -6.79
CA ARG A 434 -19.36 1.29 -6.29
C ARG A 434 -20.13 2.42 -5.61
N ASP A 435 -21.22 2.88 -6.22
CA ASP A 435 -22.08 3.91 -5.63
C ASP A 435 -22.74 3.43 -4.34
N GLN A 436 -23.28 2.20 -4.34
CA GLN A 436 -23.87 1.57 -3.15
C GLN A 436 -22.87 1.41 -2.00
N VAL A 437 -21.64 0.98 -2.29
CA VAL A 437 -20.57 0.84 -1.28
C VAL A 437 -20.16 2.19 -0.76
N ASN A 438 -19.88 3.17 -1.63
CA ASN A 438 -19.48 4.51 -1.21
C ASN A 438 -20.53 5.19 -0.35
N LYS A 439 -21.79 5.16 -0.79
CA LYS A 439 -22.92 5.70 -0.02
C LYS A 439 -23.03 5.03 1.34
N ARG A 440 -22.91 3.70 1.39
CA ARG A 440 -23.00 2.97 2.65
C ARG A 440 -21.84 3.27 3.59
N VAL A 441 -20.62 3.44 3.06
CA VAL A 441 -19.45 3.88 3.85
C VAL A 441 -19.68 5.27 4.43
N GLU A 442 -20.23 6.21 3.66
CA GLU A 442 -20.59 7.55 4.15
C GLU A 442 -21.65 7.49 5.26
N GLU A 443 -22.70 6.68 5.07
CA GLU A 443 -23.74 6.43 6.09
C GLU A 443 -23.15 5.81 7.36
N ASP A 444 -22.26 4.83 7.23
CA ASP A 444 -21.62 4.17 8.36
C ASP A 444 -20.69 5.13 9.12
N ILE A 445 -19.92 5.97 8.43
CA ILE A 445 -19.06 7.00 9.05
C ILE A 445 -19.91 8.10 9.72
N ALA A 446 -20.99 8.54 9.09
CA ALA A 446 -21.90 9.51 9.70
C ALA A 446 -22.55 8.93 10.97
N GLY A 447 -22.97 7.67 10.92
CA GLY A 447 -23.53 6.94 12.06
C GLY A 447 -22.53 6.57 13.15
N LEU A 448 -21.22 6.64 12.90
CA LEU A 448 -20.20 6.41 13.94
C LEU A 448 -20.37 7.40 15.10
N ARG A 449 -20.79 8.65 14.85
CA ARG A 449 -20.99 9.62 15.92
C ARG A 449 -22.00 9.12 16.95
N ASP A 450 -23.18 8.71 16.48
CA ASP A 450 -24.28 8.29 17.36
C ASP A 450 -23.92 6.96 18.04
N TRP A 451 -23.32 6.02 17.31
CA TRP A 451 -22.85 4.75 17.87
C TRP A 451 -21.74 4.94 18.93
N LEU A 452 -20.82 5.88 18.71
CA LEU A 452 -19.82 6.26 19.71
C LEU A 452 -20.48 6.89 20.92
N GLN A 453 -21.50 7.73 20.73
CA GLN A 453 -22.24 8.33 21.84
C GLN A 453 -22.87 7.25 22.74
N ASP A 454 -23.45 6.18 22.17
CA ASP A 454 -23.97 5.06 22.95
C ASP A 454 -22.89 4.35 23.78
N ILE A 455 -21.68 4.21 23.22
CA ILE A 455 -20.51 3.67 23.95
C ILE A 455 -20.09 4.62 25.07
N GLU A 456 -20.11 5.92 24.82
CA GLU A 456 -19.78 6.95 25.81
C GLU A 456 -20.78 6.93 26.98
N ASP A 457 -22.08 6.88 26.69
CA ASP A 457 -23.13 6.84 27.69
C ASP A 457 -23.07 5.56 28.52
N SER A 458 -22.78 4.42 27.88
CA SER A 458 -22.59 3.13 28.56
C SER A 458 -21.34 3.13 29.46
N ALA A 459 -20.26 3.79 29.05
CA ALA A 459 -19.06 3.94 29.86
C ALA A 459 -19.30 4.83 31.07
N ASP A 460 -20.06 5.93 30.91
CA ASP A 460 -20.45 6.83 31.98
C ASP A 460 -21.34 6.14 33.03
N GLN A 461 -22.30 5.32 32.59
CA GLN A 461 -23.13 4.51 33.50
C GLN A 461 -22.30 3.51 34.30
N ALA A 462 -21.38 2.78 33.65
CA ALA A 462 -20.52 1.82 34.34
C ALA A 462 -19.64 2.47 35.41
N ILE A 463 -19.15 3.70 35.17
CA ILE A 463 -18.36 4.46 36.15
C ILE A 463 -19.22 4.91 37.34
N MET A 464 -20.47 5.29 37.09
CA MET A 464 -21.44 5.64 38.16
C MET A 464 -21.79 4.42 39.03
N GLU A 465 -21.92 3.23 38.42
CA GLU A 465 -22.21 1.97 39.11
C GLU A 465 -21.02 1.40 39.89
N GLU A 466 -19.78 1.57 39.39
CA GLU A 466 -18.56 1.17 40.12
C GLU A 466 -18.36 1.94 41.43
N GLY A 467 -19.13 3.01 41.67
CA GLY A 467 -19.12 3.77 42.90
C GLY A 467 -17.82 4.56 43.06
N LEU A 468 -17.79 5.77 42.52
CA LEU A 468 -16.76 6.73 42.91
C LEU A 468 -16.83 6.92 44.44
N PRO A 469 -15.71 6.82 45.18
CA PRO A 469 -15.71 7.00 46.63
C PRO A 469 -16.41 8.31 47.00
N GLN A 470 -17.23 8.29 48.06
CA GLN A 470 -18.09 9.40 48.52
C GLN A 470 -17.38 10.76 48.71
N THR A 471 -16.05 10.81 48.64
CA THR A 471 -15.23 12.02 48.59
C THR A 471 -15.29 12.78 47.24
N MET A 472 -15.95 12.23 46.22
CA MET A 472 -15.97 12.75 44.84
C MET A 472 -17.30 13.43 44.43
N MET A 473 -18.35 13.39 45.26
CA MET A 473 -19.55 14.27 45.14
C MET A 473 -19.29 15.57 45.90
#